data_AF-A0A543J5R6-F1
#
_entry.id   AF-A0A543J5R6-F1
#
_cell.length_a   1.000
_cell.length_b   1.000
_cell.length_c   1.000
_cell.angle_alpha   90.00
_cell.angle_beta   90.00
_cell.angle_gamma   90.00
#
_symmetry.space_group_name_H-M   'P 1'
#
loop_
_entity.id
_entity.type
_entity.pdbx_description
1 polymer ?
#
loop_
_entity_poly.entity_id
_entity_poly.type
_entity_poly.pdbx_seq_one_letter_code
_entity_poly.pdbx_strand_id
1 'polypeptide(L)'
;MAVSVALLKRDPSSGAVTTVSGNEPLDLADDRLSTAVTAQVLDDATVLSAPDGVPEAVVHALQAAAVPAAFAAQPWLLHHRALVFENGRCVVGDRVLHYDEELGVYTDDDL
;
A
#
# COMPACT_ATOMS: atom_id res chain seq x y z
N MET A 1 -13.48 7.35 9.18
CA MET A 1 -13.50 6.99 7.74
C MET A 1 -12.38 6.00 7.47
N ALA A 2 -12.49 5.07 6.51
CA ALA A 2 -11.47 4.04 6.31
C ALA A 2 -11.18 3.75 4.82
N VAL A 3 -9.99 3.22 4.55
CA VAL A 3 -9.54 2.77 3.23
C VAL A 3 -8.67 1.51 3.36
N SER A 4 -8.96 0.51 2.54
CA SER A 4 -8.13 -0.69 2.44
C SER A 4 -6.91 -0.40 1.57
N VAL A 5 -5.73 -0.75 2.07
CA VAL A 5 -4.45 -0.54 1.39
C VAL A 5 -3.64 -1.83 1.37
N ALA A 6 -2.90 -2.04 0.29
CA ALA A 6 -1.84 -3.04 0.24
C ALA A 6 -0.49 -2.36 0.47
N LEU A 7 0.29 -2.89 1.40
CA LEU A 7 1.62 -2.39 1.73
C LEU A 7 2.64 -3.03 0.79
N LEU A 8 3.32 -2.19 0.02
CA LEU A 8 4.29 -2.59 -0.97
C LEU A 8 5.61 -1.84 -0.73
N LYS A 9 6.72 -2.43 -1.13
CA LYS A 9 8.02 -1.75 -1.12
C LYS A 9 8.59 -1.67 -2.52
N ARG A 10 9.33 -0.60 -2.78
CA ARG A 10 10.17 -0.47 -3.97
C ARG A 10 11.59 -0.83 -3.60
N ASP A 11 12.13 -1.84 -4.26
CA ASP A 11 13.53 -2.23 -4.11
C ASP A 11 14.43 -1.11 -4.67
N PRO A 12 15.38 -0.57 -3.88
CA PRO A 12 16.20 0.57 -4.29
C PRO A 12 17.26 0.21 -5.34
N SER A 13 17.61 -1.07 -5.49
CA SER A 13 18.63 -1.54 -6.41
C SER A 13 18.07 -1.83 -7.81
N SER A 14 16.87 -2.38 -7.88
CA SER A 14 16.21 -2.82 -9.10
C SER A 14 15.04 -1.92 -9.52
N GLY A 15 14.50 -1.13 -8.61
CA GLY A 15 13.28 -0.35 -8.80
C GLY A 15 12.00 -1.19 -8.86
N ALA A 16 12.10 -2.50 -8.64
CA ALA A 16 10.97 -3.43 -8.65
C ALA A 16 10.05 -3.17 -7.46
N VAL A 17 8.74 -3.30 -7.68
CA VAL A 17 7.75 -3.26 -6.60
C VAL A 17 7.49 -4.69 -6.14
N THR A 18 7.57 -4.94 -4.83
CA THR A 18 7.22 -6.21 -4.20
C THR A 18 6.28 -5.94 -3.05
N THR A 19 5.68 -6.99 -2.48
CA THR A 19 5.00 -6.86 -1.18
C THR A 19 6.04 -6.65 -0.06
N VAL A 20 5.62 -6.19 1.12
CA VAL A 20 6.55 -5.90 2.23
C VAL A 20 7.15 -7.19 2.81
N SER A 21 6.36 -8.25 2.97
CA SER A 21 6.80 -9.56 3.44
C SER A 21 7.40 -10.45 2.33
N GLY A 22 7.12 -10.13 1.07
CA GLY A 22 7.55 -10.87 -0.11
C GLY A 22 8.75 -10.25 -0.84
N ASN A 23 9.25 -11.00 -1.82
CA ASN A 23 10.33 -10.59 -2.73
C ASN A 23 9.97 -10.83 -4.21
N GLU A 24 8.78 -11.35 -4.50
CA GLU A 24 8.34 -11.56 -5.88
C GLU A 24 7.94 -10.21 -6.49
N PRO A 25 8.55 -9.79 -7.61
CA PRO A 25 8.18 -8.55 -8.29
C PRO A 25 6.75 -8.60 -8.80
N LEU A 26 6.04 -7.48 -8.69
CA LEU A 26 4.72 -7.30 -9.25
C LEU A 26 4.64 -5.97 -10.02
N ASP A 27 3.89 -6.00 -11.12
CA ASP A 27 3.58 -4.80 -11.90
C ASP A 27 2.15 -4.36 -11.56
N LEU A 28 2.01 -3.15 -11.00
CA LEU A 28 0.71 -2.58 -10.63
C LEU A 28 -0.17 -2.22 -11.84
N ALA A 29 0.43 -2.10 -13.02
CA ALA A 29 -0.28 -1.84 -14.28
C ALA A 29 -0.68 -3.11 -15.03
N ASP A 30 -0.12 -4.28 -14.68
CA ASP A 30 -0.46 -5.57 -15.29
C ASP A 30 -1.62 -6.22 -14.52
N ASP A 31 -2.67 -6.64 -15.23
CA ASP A 31 -3.84 -7.29 -14.64
C ASP A 31 -3.59 -8.76 -14.22
N ARG A 32 -2.38 -9.27 -14.45
CA ARG A 32 -1.99 -10.66 -14.23
C ARG A 32 -1.13 -10.82 -12.98
N LEU A 33 -1.77 -10.79 -11.82
CA LEU A 33 -1.14 -11.27 -10.60
C LEU A 33 -1.17 -12.79 -10.52
N SER A 34 -0.04 -13.39 -10.15
CA SER A 34 0.03 -14.80 -9.80
C SER A 34 -0.77 -15.05 -8.52
N THR A 35 -1.32 -16.26 -8.33
CA THR A 35 -2.05 -16.58 -7.09
C THR A 35 -1.18 -16.42 -5.84
N ALA A 36 0.12 -16.69 -5.95
CA ALA A 36 1.08 -16.52 -4.87
C ALA A 36 1.25 -15.04 -4.49
N VAL A 37 1.42 -14.15 -5.47
CA VAL A 37 1.51 -12.70 -5.23
C VAL A 37 0.18 -12.16 -4.70
N THR A 38 -0.96 -12.59 -5.25
CA THR A 38 -2.27 -12.16 -4.74
C THR A 38 -2.45 -12.50 -3.26
N ALA A 39 -2.01 -13.70 -2.82
CA ALA A 39 -2.05 -14.07 -1.41
C ALA A 39 -1.13 -13.19 -0.56
N GLN A 40 0.10 -12.94 -1.01
CA GLN A 40 1.04 -12.05 -0.31
C GLN A 40 0.51 -10.61 -0.19
N VAL A 41 -0.10 -10.08 -1.26
CA VAL A 41 -0.70 -8.73 -1.24
C VAL A 41 -1.82 -8.64 -0.21
N LEU A 42 -2.59 -9.72 -0.01
CA LEU A 42 -3.65 -9.77 0.99
C LEU A 42 -3.12 -9.93 2.41
N ASP A 43 -2.07 -10.72 2.61
CA ASP A 43 -1.40 -10.85 3.91
C ASP A 43 -0.77 -9.50 4.32
N ASP A 44 -0.27 -8.74 3.35
CA ASP A 44 0.31 -7.41 3.54
C ASP A 44 -0.73 -6.27 3.40
N ALA A 45 -2.03 -6.60 3.37
CA ALA A 45 -3.09 -5.60 3.33
C ALA A 45 -3.50 -5.16 4.73
N THR A 46 -3.83 -3.87 4.87
CA THR A 46 -4.37 -3.31 6.11
C THR A 46 -5.45 -2.28 5.82
N VAL A 47 -6.14 -1.84 6.87
CA VAL A 47 -7.13 -0.78 6.81
C VAL A 47 -6.59 0.44 7.52
N LEU A 48 -6.45 1.55 6.79
CA LEU A 48 -6.14 2.84 7.39
C LEU A 48 -7.43 3.57 7.72
N SER A 49 -7.53 4.05 8.95
CA SER A 49 -8.68 4.80 9.44
C SER A 49 -8.28 6.19 9.90
N ALA A 50 -9.23 7.12 9.81
CA ALA A 50 -9.15 8.42 10.46
C ALA A 50 -10.33 8.60 11.42
N PRO A 51 -10.11 9.21 12.60
CA PRO A 51 -8.85 9.80 13.05
C PRO A 51 -7.83 8.80 13.64
N ASP A 52 -8.16 7.50 13.65
CA ASP A 52 -7.33 6.47 14.30
C ASP A 52 -6.16 6.01 13.43
N GLY A 53 -4.98 6.59 13.66
CA GLY A 53 -3.70 6.13 13.10
C GLY A 53 -3.19 6.90 11.88
N VAL A 54 -4.07 7.59 11.15
CA VAL A 54 -3.66 8.55 10.10
C VAL A 54 -4.59 9.76 10.01
N PRO A 55 -4.11 10.93 9.56
CA PRO A 55 -4.94 12.11 9.32
C PRO A 55 -6.04 11.88 8.27
N GLU A 56 -7.19 12.55 8.42
CA GLU A 56 -8.31 12.46 7.47
C GLU A 56 -7.92 12.78 6.03
N ALA A 57 -7.02 13.75 5.84
CA ALA A 57 -6.50 14.14 4.52
C ALA A 57 -5.82 12.97 3.78
N VAL A 58 -5.11 12.10 4.51
CA VAL A 58 -4.46 10.91 3.95
C VAL A 58 -5.50 9.91 3.46
N VAL A 59 -6.50 9.61 4.30
CA VAL A 59 -7.57 8.66 3.93
C VAL A 59 -8.36 9.19 2.72
N HIS A 60 -8.65 10.49 2.67
CA HIS A 60 -9.31 11.11 1.52
C HIS A 60 -8.47 11.02 0.24
N ALA A 61 -7.18 11.32 0.32
CA ALA A 61 -6.26 11.21 -0.82
C ALA A 61 -6.19 9.76 -1.34
N LEU A 62 -6.16 8.77 -0.45
CA LEU A 62 -6.15 7.35 -0.84
C LEU A 62 -7.46 6.91 -1.47
N GLN A 63 -8.61 7.31 -0.91
CA GLN A 63 -9.91 7.00 -1.52
C GLN A 63 -10.05 7.59 -2.93
N ALA A 64 -9.51 8.79 -3.16
CA ALA A 64 -9.46 9.44 -4.46
C ALA A 64 -8.46 8.82 -5.44
N ALA A 65 -7.45 8.10 -4.94
CA ALA A 65 -6.49 7.41 -5.79
C ALA A 65 -7.17 6.31 -6.63
N ALA A 66 -6.59 5.99 -7.79
CA ALA A 66 -7.05 4.87 -8.60
C ALA A 66 -6.68 3.54 -7.94
N VAL A 67 -7.55 2.54 -8.08
CA VAL A 67 -7.18 1.14 -7.82
C VAL A 67 -6.21 0.69 -8.92
N PRO A 68 -5.04 0.13 -8.59
CA PRO A 68 -4.12 -0.44 -9.57
C PRO A 68 -4.81 -1.47 -10.48
N ALA A 69 -4.41 -1.56 -11.75
CA ALA A 69 -4.98 -2.52 -12.69
C ALA A 69 -4.82 -3.97 -12.20
N ALA A 70 -3.64 -4.26 -11.62
CA ALA A 70 -3.34 -5.51 -10.95
C ALA A 70 -4.37 -5.90 -9.88
N PHE A 71 -4.90 -4.92 -9.16
CA PHE A 71 -5.85 -5.14 -8.07
C PHE A 71 -7.28 -5.16 -8.58
N ALA A 72 -7.60 -4.30 -9.54
CA ALA A 72 -8.92 -4.22 -10.17
C ALA A 72 -9.32 -5.52 -10.90
N ALA A 73 -8.35 -6.33 -11.32
CA ALA A 73 -8.59 -7.62 -11.94
C ALA A 73 -8.83 -8.76 -10.94
N GLN A 74 -8.51 -8.56 -9.66
CA GLN A 74 -8.61 -9.57 -8.62
C GLN A 74 -9.81 -9.26 -7.71
N PRO A 75 -10.83 -10.13 -7.62
CA PRO A 75 -12.03 -9.86 -6.82
C PRO A 75 -11.75 -9.49 -5.36
N TRP A 76 -10.66 -10.01 -4.78
CA TRP A 76 -10.30 -9.84 -3.38
C TRP A 76 -9.57 -8.50 -3.14
N LEU A 77 -9.08 -7.87 -4.21
CA LEU A 77 -8.30 -6.63 -4.18
C LEU A 77 -9.02 -5.42 -4.79
N LEU A 78 -10.25 -5.58 -5.28
CA LEU A 78 -11.03 -4.57 -6.02
C LEU A 78 -11.12 -3.17 -5.38
N HIS A 79 -10.94 -3.06 -4.07
CA HIS A 79 -11.03 -1.80 -3.33
C HIS A 79 -9.72 -1.38 -2.67
N HIS A 80 -8.66 -2.18 -2.81
CA HIS A 80 -7.37 -1.89 -2.21
C HIS A 80 -6.63 -0.80 -3.01
N ARG A 81 -6.01 0.13 -2.29
CA ARG A 81 -5.04 1.07 -2.86
C ARG A 81 -3.63 0.59 -2.61
N ALA A 82 -2.72 0.85 -3.53
CA ALA A 82 -1.31 0.53 -3.31
C ALA A 82 -0.63 1.67 -2.54
N LEU A 83 0.01 1.32 -1.43
CA LEU A 83 1.01 2.17 -0.78
C LEU A 83 2.38 1.60 -1.10
N VAL A 84 3.14 2.32 -1.93
CA VAL A 84 4.49 1.91 -2.33
C VAL A 84 5.50 2.71 -1.51
N PHE A 85 6.16 2.03 -0.57
CA PHE A 85 7.20 2.60 0.26
C PHE A 85 8.56 2.50 -0.44
N GLU A 86 9.22 3.63 -0.60
CA GLU A 86 10.60 3.73 -1.09
C GLU A 86 11.48 4.19 0.08
N ASN A 87 12.47 3.37 0.44
CA ASN A 87 13.30 3.60 1.64
C ASN A 87 12.45 3.82 2.91
N GLY A 88 11.38 3.04 3.06
CA GLY A 88 10.46 3.11 4.21
C GLY A 88 9.48 4.29 4.19
N ARG A 89 9.43 5.07 3.10
CA ARG A 89 8.61 6.28 2.99
C ARG A 89 7.65 6.22 1.80
N CYS A 90 6.43 6.66 1.99
CA CYS A 90 5.43 6.79 0.93
C CYS A 90 4.79 8.18 1.01
N VAL A 91 4.76 8.92 -0.10
CA VAL A 91 4.14 10.25 -0.14
C VAL A 91 2.68 10.12 -0.56
N VAL A 92 1.77 10.64 0.27
CA VAL A 92 0.33 10.66 0.02
C VAL A 92 -0.18 12.08 0.22
N GLY A 93 -0.50 12.76 -0.89
CA GLY A 93 -0.85 14.19 -0.86
C GLY A 93 0.36 15.02 -0.45
N ASP A 94 0.22 15.79 0.63
CA ASP A 94 1.26 16.62 1.26
C ASP A 94 1.91 15.95 2.48
N ARG A 95 1.59 14.68 2.75
CA ARG A 95 2.08 13.93 3.91
C ARG A 95 3.03 12.80 3.51
N VAL A 96 3.96 12.50 4.40
CA VAL A 96 4.85 11.34 4.32
C VAL A 96 4.34 10.29 5.30
N LEU A 97 4.04 9.11 4.77
CA LEU A 97 3.75 7.91 5.55
C LEU A 97 5.02 7.11 5.71
N HIS A 98 5.17 6.52 6.89
CA HIS A 98 6.24 5.61 7.22
C HIS A 98 5.66 4.22 7.43
N TYR A 99 6.46 3.20 7.11
CA TYR A 99 6.15 1.82 7.44
C TYR A 99 7.27 1.22 8.28
N ASP A 100 6.87 0.61 9.38
CA ASP A 100 7.71 -0.19 10.26
C ASP A 100 7.00 -1.52 10.57
N GLU A 101 7.76 -2.61 10.68
CA GLU A 101 7.18 -3.94 10.87
C GLU A 101 6.52 -4.12 12.26
N GLU A 102 6.98 -3.37 13.27
CA GLU A 102 6.41 -3.42 14.62
C GLU A 102 5.27 -2.41 14.80
N LEU A 103 5.43 -1.19 14.26
CA LEU A 103 4.46 -0.09 14.45
C LEU A 103 3.38 -0.02 13.36
N GLY A 104 3.60 -0.65 12.22
CA GLY A 104 2.72 -0.53 11.05
C GLY A 104 2.92 0.80 10.32
N VAL A 105 1.83 1.39 9.84
CA VAL A 105 1.85 2.66 9.09
C VAL A 105 1.60 3.83 10.02
N TYR A 106 2.46 4.85 9.97
CA TYR A 106 2.35 6.05 10.81
C TYR A 106 2.79 7.32 10.07
N THR A 107 2.50 8.49 10.66
CA THR A 107 2.97 9.80 10.17
C THR A 107 3.96 10.43 11.15
N ASP A 108 4.78 11.38 10.68
CA ASP A 108 5.70 12.14 11.55
C ASP A 108 4.96 12.93 12.66
N ASP A 109 3.68 13.24 12.48
CA ASP A 109 2.86 13.96 13.48
C ASP A 109 2.53 13.10 14.71
N ASP A 110 2.76 11.77 14.66
CA ASP A 110 2.43 10.81 15.72
C ASP A 110 3.61 10.49 16.67
N LEU A 111 4.80 11.10 16.47
CA LEU A 111 6.02 10.89 17.27
C LEU A 111 6.25 11.96 18.35
#